data_AF-A0ABD4ZYZ6-F1
#
_entry.id   AF-A0ABD4ZYZ6-F1
#
_cell.length_a   1.000
_cell.length_b   1.000
_cell.length_c   1.000
_cell.angle_alpha   90.00
_cell.angle_beta   90.00
_cell.angle_gamma   90.00
#
_symmetry.space_group_name_H-M   'P 1'
#
loop_
_entity.id
_entity.type
_entity.pdbx_description
1 polymer ?
#
loop_
_entity_poly.entity_id
_entity_poly.type
_entity_poly.pdbx_seq_one_letter_code
_entity_poly.pdbx_strand_id
1 'polypeptide(L)'
;MKIVDKTAAIEEHWDKGDVLKDKDGYKALIVQNDSKKYCLMDIDSNNTSNERYSTNDIDVYGNPCSSLEELYLNYYAKWHKVPSTLILGE
;
A
#
# COMPACT_ATOMS: atom_id res chain seq x y z
N MET A 1 -1.41 28.19 -18.18
CA MET A 1 -0.50 27.10 -17.79
C MET A 1 -0.62 26.96 -16.27
N LYS A 2 -1.19 25.86 -15.76
CA LYS A 2 -1.21 25.62 -14.32
C LYS A 2 0.18 25.11 -13.94
N ILE A 3 0.93 25.91 -13.21
CA ILE A 3 2.16 25.47 -12.57
C ILE A 3 1.71 24.65 -11.36
N VAL A 4 1.83 23.33 -11.45
CA VAL A 4 1.59 22.44 -10.32
C VAL A 4 2.86 22.45 -9.48
N ASP A 5 2.79 23.07 -8.32
CA ASP A 5 3.85 23.03 -7.33
C ASP A 5 4.00 21.58 -6.83
N LYS A 6 5.14 20.95 -7.13
CA LYS A 6 5.46 19.56 -6.72
C LYS A 6 6.08 19.49 -5.32
N THR A 7 6.23 20.62 -4.63
CA THR A 7 6.83 20.71 -3.29
C THR A 7 5.81 20.81 -2.16
N ALA A 8 4.54 21.04 -2.48
CA ALA A 8 3.46 20.74 -1.54
C ALA A 8 3.47 19.22 -1.36
N ALA A 9 3.84 18.76 -0.16
CA ALA A 9 3.63 17.38 0.25
C ALA A 9 2.19 17.03 -0.14
N ILE A 10 2.02 16.20 -1.16
CA ILE A 10 0.73 15.63 -1.48
C ILE A 10 0.40 14.86 -0.20
N GLU A 11 -0.55 15.36 0.59
CA GLU A 11 -1.05 14.61 1.74
C GLU A 11 -1.61 13.31 1.16
N GLU A 12 -0.79 12.28 1.24
CA GLU A 12 -1.02 11.04 0.55
C GLU A 12 -2.05 10.27 1.38
N HIS A 13 -3.31 10.49 1.07
CA HIS A 13 -4.40 9.83 1.77
C HIS A 13 -4.55 8.39 1.28
N TRP A 14 -4.39 7.46 2.22
CA TRP A 14 -4.56 6.03 2.03
C TRP A 14 -5.97 5.59 2.41
N ASP A 15 -6.57 4.78 1.53
CA ASP A 15 -7.87 4.15 1.70
C ASP A 15 -7.80 2.65 1.43
N LYS A 16 -8.77 1.91 1.96
CA LYS A 16 -8.91 0.48 1.63
C LYS A 16 -9.14 0.31 0.13
N GLY A 17 -8.37 -0.59 -0.49
CA GLY A 17 -8.39 -0.85 -1.92
C GLY A 17 -7.36 -0.03 -2.71
N ASP A 18 -6.64 0.89 -2.07
CA ASP A 18 -5.50 1.52 -2.71
C ASP A 18 -4.36 0.53 -2.93
N VAL A 19 -3.70 0.68 -4.07
CA VAL A 19 -2.44 -0.02 -4.35
C VAL A 19 -1.28 0.90 -3.98
N LEU A 20 -0.35 0.35 -3.22
CA LEU A 20 0.90 0.99 -2.86
C LEU A 20 2.06 0.33 -3.60
N LYS A 21 3.12 1.10 -3.82
CA LYS A 21 4.38 0.63 -4.37
C LYS A 21 5.54 1.16 -3.52
N ASP A 22 6.52 0.31 -3.26
CA ASP A 22 7.75 0.72 -2.59
C ASP A 22 8.86 1.08 -3.58
N LYS A 23 10.00 1.56 -3.06
CA LYS A 23 11.16 1.94 -3.88
C LYS A 23 11.79 0.78 -4.66
N ASP A 24 11.63 -0.45 -4.18
CA ASP A 24 12.22 -1.65 -4.78
C ASP A 24 11.29 -2.27 -5.85
N GLY A 25 10.06 -1.77 -5.94
CA GLY A 25 9.10 -2.08 -6.98
C GLY A 25 7.95 -2.96 -6.54
N TYR A 26 7.98 -3.45 -5.30
CA TYR A 26 6.96 -4.32 -4.73
C TYR A 26 5.62 -3.58 -4.67
N LYS A 27 4.54 -4.31 -4.93
CA LYS A 27 3.18 -3.78 -4.98
C LYS A 27 2.35 -4.43 -3.87
N ALA A 28 1.61 -3.61 -3.13
CA ALA A 28 0.72 -4.07 -2.09
C ALA A 28 -0.67 -3.46 -2.24
N LEU A 29 -1.71 -4.21 -1.86
CA LEU A 29 -3.08 -3.74 -1.76
C LEU A 29 -3.43 -3.48 -0.29
N ILE A 30 -3.98 -2.32 0.03
CA ILE A 30 -4.55 -2.07 1.36
C ILE A 30 -5.84 -2.85 1.50
N VAL A 31 -5.87 -3.84 2.40
CA VAL A 31 -7.06 -4.67 2.68
C VAL A 31 -7.33 -4.73 4.18
N GLN A 32 -8.45 -5.36 4.55
CA GLN A 32 -8.72 -5.75 5.93
C GLN A 32 -8.70 -7.28 6.05
N ASN A 33 -8.06 -7.80 7.09
CA ASN A 33 -8.11 -9.21 7.42
C ASN A 33 -9.40 -9.60 8.17
N ASP A 34 -9.55 -10.88 8.51
CA ASP A 34 -10.72 -11.41 9.21
C ASP A 34 -10.90 -10.82 10.62
N SER A 35 -9.81 -10.33 11.22
CA SER A 35 -9.82 -9.58 12.49
C SER A 35 -10.14 -8.09 12.32
N LYS A 36 -10.55 -7.66 11.11
CA LYS A 36 -10.85 -6.27 10.73
C LYS A 36 -9.67 -5.30 10.83
N LYS A 37 -8.44 -5.81 10.95
CA LYS A 37 -7.22 -5.01 10.93
C LYS A 37 -6.79 -4.73 9.50
N TYR A 38 -6.24 -3.54 9.26
CA TYR A 38 -5.71 -3.12 7.97
C TYR A 38 -4.32 -3.71 7.73
N CYS A 39 -4.07 -4.24 6.54
CA CYS A 39 -2.78 -4.79 6.16
C CYS A 39 -2.44 -4.49 4.70
N LEU A 40 -1.15 -4.60 4.39
CA LEU A 40 -0.59 -4.47 3.05
C LEU A 40 -0.44 -5.87 2.45
N MET A 41 -1.47 -6.32 1.73
CA MET A 41 -1.46 -7.62 1.07
C MET A 41 -0.54 -7.56 -0.15
N ASP A 42 0.40 -8.50 -0.24
CA ASP A 42 1.24 -8.63 -1.42
C ASP A 42 0.40 -8.95 -2.65
N ILE A 43 0.61 -8.16 -3.71
CA ILE A 43 0.00 -8.36 -5.02
C ILE A 43 1.02 -8.39 -6.15
N ASP A 44 2.32 -8.44 -5.84
CA ASP A 44 3.37 -8.57 -6.83
C ASP A 44 3.61 -10.05 -7.17
N SER A 45 3.33 -10.43 -8.42
CA SER A 45 3.59 -11.78 -8.91
C SER A 45 5.07 -12.16 -8.94
N ASN A 46 5.97 -11.17 -8.84
CA ASN A 46 7.41 -11.38 -8.85
C ASN A 46 8.02 -11.45 -7.45
N ASN A 47 7.23 -11.27 -6.38
CA ASN A 47 7.75 -11.45 -5.04
C ASN A 47 8.02 -12.94 -4.79
N THR A 48 9.30 -13.27 -4.59
CA THR A 48 9.75 -14.64 -4.27
C THR A 48 9.77 -14.92 -2.77
N SER A 49 9.35 -13.97 -1.94
CA SER A 49 9.23 -14.16 -0.50
C SER A 49 8.06 -15.11 -0.16
N ASN A 50 8.00 -15.55 1.10
CA ASN A 50 6.90 -16.38 1.57
C ASN A 50 5.58 -15.61 1.75
N GLU A 51 5.61 -14.28 1.64
CA GLU A 51 4.43 -13.41 1.66
C GLU A 51 3.70 -13.65 0.33
N ARG A 52 2.58 -14.37 0.40
CA ARG A 52 1.73 -14.68 -0.75
C ARG A 52 0.49 -13.83 -0.67
N TYR A 53 -0.26 -13.74 -1.77
CA TYR A 53 -1.64 -13.23 -1.80
C TYR A 53 -2.47 -13.80 -0.63
N SER A 54 -2.51 -13.07 0.48
CA SER A 54 -3.04 -13.56 1.75
C SER A 54 -3.44 -12.39 2.62
N THR A 55 -4.52 -12.59 3.39
CA THR A 55 -4.94 -11.67 4.45
C THR A 55 -4.53 -12.17 5.83
N ASN A 56 -3.80 -13.27 5.90
CA ASN A 56 -3.25 -13.79 7.15
C ASN A 56 -2.20 -12.82 7.71
N ASP A 57 -2.22 -12.59 9.02
CA ASP A 57 -1.41 -11.59 9.69
C ASP A 57 0.10 -11.88 9.65
N ILE A 58 0.51 -13.11 9.31
CA ILE A 58 1.92 -13.49 9.11
C ILE A 58 2.37 -13.49 7.64
N ASP A 59 1.45 -13.36 6.69
CA ASP A 59 1.70 -13.49 5.24
C ASP A 59 1.48 -12.16 4.48
N VAL A 60 1.53 -11.03 5.19
CA VAL A 60 1.35 -9.68 4.64
C VAL A 60 2.60 -8.84 4.88
N TYR A 61 2.76 -7.75 4.14
CA TYR A 61 3.85 -6.81 4.40
C TYR A 61 3.65 -6.13 5.76
N GLY A 62 4.55 -6.46 6.69
CA GLY A 62 4.54 -5.91 8.04
C GLY A 62 3.38 -6.42 8.90
N ASN A 63 3.12 -5.72 10.01
CA ASN A 63 2.05 -6.09 10.94
C ASN A 63 0.72 -5.40 10.58
N PRO A 64 -0.42 -6.09 10.69
CA PRO A 64 -1.73 -5.47 10.57
C PRO A 64 -2.02 -4.42 11.65
N CYS A 65 -2.62 -3.30 11.25
CA CYS A 65 -2.92 -2.14 12.09
C CYS A 65 -4.43 -2.02 12.38
N SER A 66 -4.79 -1.36 13.48
CA SER A 66 -6.19 -1.18 13.89
C SER A 66 -6.91 -0.08 13.11
N SER A 67 -6.17 0.84 12.48
CA SER A 67 -6.70 1.92 11.64
C SER A 67 -5.82 2.20 10.41
N LEU A 68 -6.38 2.89 9.41
CA LEU A 68 -5.63 3.39 8.26
C LEU A 68 -4.59 4.45 8.66
N GLU A 69 -4.87 5.25 9.69
CA GLU A 69 -3.93 6.24 10.23
C GLU A 69 -2.70 5.56 10.83
N GLU A 70 -2.91 4.50 11.62
CA GLU A 70 -1.81 3.70 12.17
C GLU A 70 -1.01 3.01 11.05
N LEU A 71 -1.70 2.47 10.05
CA LEU A 71 -1.07 1.90 8.86
C LEU A 71 -0.20 2.93 8.14
N TYR A 72 -0.75 4.11 7.86
CA TYR A 72 -0.03 5.20 7.22
C TYR A 72 1.21 5.58 8.04
N LEU A 73 1.07 5.88 9.33
CA LEU A 73 2.19 6.27 10.19
C LEU A 73 3.33 5.23 10.25
N ASN A 74 2.99 3.94 10.16
CA ASN A 74 3.99 2.86 10.18
C ASN A 74 4.72 2.69 8.83
N TYR A 75 4.09 3.04 7.71
CA TYR A 75 4.56 2.62 6.38
C TYR A 75 4.76 3.75 5.35
N TYR A 76 4.31 4.98 5.62
CA TYR A 76 4.37 6.12 4.67
C TYR A 76 5.78 6.46 4.19
N ALA A 77 6.80 6.17 4.99
CA ALA A 77 8.19 6.46 4.63
C ALA A 77 8.76 5.51 3.56
N LYS A 78 8.08 4.38 3.28
CA LYS A 78 8.54 3.35 2.35
C LYS A 78 7.58 3.09 1.21
N TRP A 79 6.29 3.20 1.49
CA TRP A 79 5.22 2.86 0.56
C TRP A 79 4.55 4.13 0.06
N HIS A 80 4.23 4.16 -1.24
CA HIS A 80 3.55 5.27 -1.88
C HIS A 80 2.40 4.78 -2.77
N LYS A 81 1.30 5.50 -2.74
CA LYS A 81 0.07 5.24 -3.48
C LYS A 81 0.32 5.34 -4.96
N VAL A 82 -0.04 4.26 -5.65
CA VAL A 82 -0.05 4.21 -7.10
C VAL A 82 -1.36 4.84 -7.58
N PRO A 83 -1.32 5.87 -8.44
CA PRO A 83 -2.52 6.42 -9.03
C PRO A 83 -3.28 5.33 -9.80
N SER A 84 -4.58 5.20 -9.55
CA SER A 84 -5.42 4.16 -10.17
C SER A 84 -5.46 4.21 -11.70
N THR A 85 -5.16 5.37 -12.30
CA THR A 85 -4.98 5.52 -13.75
C THR A 85 -3.76 4.78 -14.32
N LEU A 86 -2.75 4.50 -13.52
CA LEU A 86 -1.57 3.70 -13.93
C LEU A 86 -1.82 2.19 -13.84
N ILE A 87 -2.80 1.75 -13.05
CA ILE A 87 -3.08 0.32 -12.83
C ILE A 87 -3.78 -0.32 -14.05
N LEU A 88 -4.50 0.48 -14.85
CA LEU A 88 -5.27 0.00 -16.01
C LEU A 88 -4.50 0.01 -17.33
N GLY A 89 -3.19 0.31 -17.32
CA GLY A 89 -2.41 0.55 -18.54
C GLY A 89 -1.02 -0.11 -18.62
N GLU A 90 -0.67 -1.02 -17.70
CA GLU A 90 0.54 -1.86 -17.77
C GLU A 90 0.19 -3.29 -18.24
#